data_AF-A0A4P5WYM7-F1
#
_entry.id   AF-A0A4P5WYM7-F1
#
_cell.length_a   1.000
_cell.length_b   1.000
_cell.length_c   1.000
_cell.angle_alpha   90.00
_cell.angle_beta   90.00
_cell.angle_gamma   90.00
#
_symmetry.space_group_name_H-M   'P 1'
#
loop_
_entity.id
_entity.type
_entity.pdbx_description
1 polymer ?
#
loop_
_entity_poly.entity_id
_entity_poly.type
_entity_poly.pdbx_seq_one_letter_code
_entity_poly.pdbx_strand_id
1 'polypeptide(L)'
;MTGHFETQFRPCLWAELDRARRTCGDLPAEARRAVAAAGTKALQAAARQFAEQQFGARPHQPLDIPASIQTAVAAALKPVASAEAVAAYDKEHVDRRARLTRAAELMIVMYLDDRLMLVDSQRKAIAADLEQRWQPAWNVAASDQPFLNNQWPAPDYAAECIAPHLDDRQQAVWKTWCEQAGSKKHNLQVHAMNNVQFSHDNALQADPWWSP
;
A
#
# COMPACT_ATOMS: atom_id res chain seq x y z
N MET A 1 14.42 -20.44 -0.06
CA MET A 1 13.35 -19.71 0.68
C MET A 1 12.84 -18.51 -0.09
N THR A 2 13.64 -17.85 -0.92
CA THR A 2 13.23 -16.71 -1.77
C THR A 2 12.02 -16.98 -2.67
N GLY A 3 11.91 -18.19 -3.24
CA GLY A 3 10.80 -18.55 -4.14
C GLY A 3 9.39 -18.48 -3.52
N HIS A 4 9.26 -18.59 -2.19
CA HIS A 4 7.98 -18.37 -1.51
C HIS A 4 7.56 -16.89 -1.61
N PHE A 5 8.46 -15.97 -1.28
CA PHE A 5 8.20 -14.53 -1.37
C PHE A 5 8.04 -14.05 -2.82
N GLU A 6 8.77 -14.62 -3.77
CA GLU A 6 8.54 -14.34 -5.19
C GLU A 6 7.12 -14.70 -5.63
N THR A 7 6.57 -15.80 -5.10
CA THR A 7 5.19 -16.21 -5.37
C THR A 7 4.20 -15.26 -4.70
N GLN A 8 4.45 -14.87 -3.45
CA GLN A 8 3.63 -13.92 -2.70
C GLN A 8 3.58 -12.53 -3.38
N PHE A 9 4.70 -12.04 -3.90
CA PHE A 9 4.79 -10.71 -4.50
C PHE A 9 4.43 -10.67 -5.98
N ARG A 10 4.19 -11.82 -6.61
CA ARG A 10 3.88 -11.92 -8.04
C ARG A 10 2.68 -11.08 -8.49
N PRO A 11 1.59 -10.95 -7.72
CA PRO A 11 0.48 -10.14 -8.18
C PRO A 11 0.81 -8.63 -8.20
N CYS A 12 1.82 -8.14 -7.45
CA CYS A 12 2.32 -6.78 -7.62
C CYS A 12 2.91 -6.57 -9.01
N LEU A 13 3.72 -7.53 -9.47
CA LEU A 13 4.29 -7.49 -10.82
C LEU A 13 3.20 -7.54 -11.88
N TRP A 14 2.21 -8.42 -11.74
CA TRP A 14 1.12 -8.51 -12.70
C TRP A 14 0.26 -7.25 -12.74
N ALA A 15 -0.05 -6.65 -11.60
CA ALA A 15 -0.77 -5.37 -11.54
C ALA A 15 0.02 -4.24 -12.22
N GLU A 16 1.34 -4.22 -12.06
CA GLU A 16 2.20 -3.22 -12.70
C GLU A 16 2.25 -3.41 -14.22
N LEU A 17 2.41 -4.66 -14.66
CA LEU A 17 2.45 -5.00 -16.07
C LEU A 17 1.09 -4.78 -16.75
N ASP A 18 -0.04 -5.10 -16.13
CA ASP A 18 -1.36 -4.75 -16.68
C ASP A 18 -1.51 -3.23 -16.87
N ARG A 19 -1.01 -2.42 -15.92
CA ARG A 19 -1.03 -0.97 -16.04
C ARG A 19 -0.15 -0.48 -17.18
N ALA A 20 1.09 -0.95 -17.26
CA ALA A 20 2.00 -0.63 -18.35
C ALA A 20 1.40 -0.99 -19.72
N ARG A 21 0.69 -2.12 -19.83
CA ARG A 21 0.00 -2.51 -21.06
C ARG A 21 -1.13 -1.55 -21.42
N ARG A 22 -1.92 -1.07 -20.45
CA ARG A 22 -3.04 -0.15 -20.70
C ARG A 22 -2.58 1.22 -21.19
N THR A 23 -1.42 1.69 -20.74
CA THR A 23 -0.89 3.01 -21.10
C THR A 23 0.13 2.96 -22.24
N CYS A 24 0.84 1.84 -22.39
CA CYS A 24 1.90 1.61 -23.38
C CYS A 24 1.60 0.35 -24.21
N GLY A 25 0.38 0.26 -24.77
CA GLY A 25 -0.13 -0.95 -25.43
C GLY A 25 0.44 -1.23 -26.83
N ASP A 26 1.21 -0.29 -27.38
CA ASP A 26 1.82 -0.33 -28.72
C ASP A 26 3.27 -0.82 -28.73
N LEU A 27 3.78 -1.30 -27.59
CA LEU A 27 5.16 -1.76 -27.46
C LEU A 27 5.50 -2.94 -28.39
N PRO A 28 6.65 -2.90 -29.10
CA PRO A 28 7.13 -4.02 -29.88
C PRO A 28 7.45 -5.23 -28.99
N ALA A 29 7.41 -6.45 -29.56
CA ALA A 29 7.61 -7.70 -28.82
C ALA A 29 8.91 -7.73 -27.99
N GLU A 30 10.00 -7.20 -28.55
CA GLU A 30 11.28 -7.10 -27.85
C GLU A 30 11.22 -6.17 -26.64
N ALA A 31 10.60 -4.99 -26.78
CA ALA A 31 10.41 -4.05 -25.68
C ALA A 31 9.52 -4.65 -24.57
N ARG A 32 8.45 -5.37 -24.95
CA ARG A 32 7.58 -6.07 -24.00
C ARG A 32 8.37 -7.06 -23.15
N ARG A 33 9.19 -7.91 -23.79
CA ARG A 33 10.06 -8.86 -23.09
C ARG A 33 11.07 -8.16 -22.16
N ALA A 34 11.67 -7.06 -22.61
CA ALA A 34 12.62 -6.30 -21.80
C ALA A 34 11.97 -5.69 -20.55
N VAL A 35 10.79 -5.10 -20.67
CA VAL A 35 10.02 -4.52 -19.55
C VAL A 35 9.58 -5.61 -18.56
N ALA A 36 9.06 -6.73 -19.05
CA ALA A 36 8.68 -7.87 -18.21
C ALA A 36 9.87 -8.45 -17.45
N ALA A 37 11.04 -8.56 -18.11
CA ALA A 37 12.27 -9.01 -17.48
C ALA A 37 12.77 -8.04 -16.40
N ALA A 38 12.66 -6.73 -16.63
CA ALA A 38 13.02 -5.70 -15.64
C ALA A 38 12.14 -5.80 -14.38
N GLY A 39 10.83 -5.92 -14.55
CA GLY A 39 9.89 -6.13 -13.43
C GLY A 39 10.14 -7.43 -12.68
N THR A 40 10.41 -8.53 -13.40
CA THR A 40 10.76 -9.84 -12.79
C THR A 40 12.03 -9.75 -11.94
N LYS A 41 13.07 -9.09 -12.46
CA LYS A 41 14.32 -8.88 -11.73
C LYS A 41 14.11 -8.05 -10.46
N ALA A 42 13.29 -7.00 -10.54
CA ALA A 42 12.95 -6.17 -9.38
C ALA A 42 12.18 -6.97 -8.32
N LEU A 43 11.21 -7.78 -8.73
CA LEU A 43 10.47 -8.67 -7.83
C LEU A 43 11.40 -9.67 -7.13
N GLN A 44 12.33 -10.29 -7.86
CA GLN A 44 13.31 -11.23 -7.29
C GLN A 44 14.24 -10.54 -6.29
N ALA A 45 14.69 -9.32 -6.60
CA ALA A 45 15.51 -8.53 -5.69
C ALA A 45 14.75 -8.17 -4.41
N ALA A 46 13.49 -7.73 -4.53
CA ALA A 46 12.63 -7.41 -3.40
C ALA A 46 12.33 -8.65 -2.54
N ALA A 47 12.01 -9.79 -3.16
CA ALA A 47 11.80 -11.06 -2.47
C ALA A 47 13.04 -11.52 -1.69
N ARG A 48 14.23 -11.34 -2.26
CA ARG A 48 15.49 -11.62 -1.59
C ARG A 48 15.73 -10.69 -0.40
N GLN A 49 15.57 -9.39 -0.60
CA GLN A 49 15.75 -8.42 0.47
C GLN A 49 14.78 -8.68 1.63
N PHE A 50 13.52 -8.99 1.32
CA PHE A 50 12.52 -9.33 2.32
C PHE A 50 12.90 -10.60 3.09
N ALA A 51 13.34 -11.65 2.40
CA ALA A 51 13.82 -12.88 3.05
C ALA A 51 15.01 -12.62 4.00
N GLU A 52 15.95 -11.78 3.58
CA GLU A 52 17.10 -11.39 4.39
C GLU A 52 16.68 -10.58 5.63
N GLN A 53 15.63 -9.76 5.55
CA GLN A 53 15.09 -9.03 6.69
C GLN A 53 14.30 -9.94 7.65
N GLN A 54 13.55 -10.91 7.12
CA GLN A 54 12.72 -11.79 7.93
C GLN A 54 13.54 -12.83 8.71
N PHE A 55 14.63 -13.33 8.12
CA PHE A 55 15.42 -14.43 8.67
C PHE A 55 16.86 -14.04 9.05
N GLY A 56 17.29 -12.81 8.75
CA GLY A 56 18.62 -12.32 9.09
C GLY A 56 18.64 -11.51 10.39
N ALA A 57 19.85 -11.17 10.85
CA ALA A 57 20.08 -10.31 12.02
C ALA A 57 20.07 -8.80 11.66
N ARG A 58 19.58 -8.43 10.48
CA ARG A 58 19.60 -7.03 10.01
C ARG A 58 18.40 -6.26 10.59
N PRO A 59 18.56 -4.95 10.84
CA PRO A 59 17.43 -4.11 11.19
C PRO A 59 16.34 -4.20 10.11
N HIS A 60 15.08 -4.33 10.52
CA HIS A 60 13.95 -4.22 9.61
C HIS A 60 13.92 -2.81 9.03
N GLN A 61 14.31 -2.67 7.76
CA GLN A 61 14.06 -1.47 6.99
C GLN A 61 12.75 -1.64 6.23
N PRO A 62 11.87 -0.63 6.21
CA PRO A 62 10.66 -0.69 5.40
C PRO A 62 11.01 -0.98 3.94
N LEU A 63 10.39 -2.03 3.38
CA LEU A 63 10.55 -2.38 1.97
C LEU A 63 9.22 -2.13 1.26
N ASP A 64 9.21 -1.15 0.35
CA ASP A 64 8.06 -0.90 -0.52
C ASP A 64 8.21 -1.72 -1.80
N ILE A 65 7.70 -2.95 -1.74
CA ILE A 65 7.78 -3.90 -2.85
C ILE A 65 7.08 -3.35 -4.11
N PRO A 66 5.82 -2.85 -4.04
CA PRO A 66 5.18 -2.22 -5.19
C PRO A 66 6.02 -1.10 -5.83
N ALA A 67 6.55 -0.17 -5.03
CA ALA A 67 7.33 0.95 -5.56
C ALA A 67 8.63 0.48 -6.23
N SER A 68 9.28 -0.57 -5.71
CA SER A 68 10.49 -1.13 -6.32
C SER A 68 10.24 -1.70 -7.72
N ILE A 69 9.12 -2.44 -7.89
CA ILE A 69 8.69 -2.99 -9.18
C ILE A 69 8.27 -1.88 -10.13
N GLN A 70 7.44 -0.94 -9.68
CA GLN A 70 7.03 0.24 -10.44
C GLN A 70 8.24 0.98 -10.99
N THR A 71 9.25 1.25 -10.16
CA THR A 71 10.45 2.00 -10.54
C THR A 71 11.22 1.29 -11.65
N ALA A 72 11.37 -0.04 -11.55
CA ALA A 72 12.06 -0.83 -12.57
C ALA A 72 11.28 -0.88 -13.89
N VAL A 73 9.97 -1.06 -13.84
CA VAL A 73 9.09 -1.06 -15.03
C VAL A 73 9.11 0.32 -15.70
N ALA A 74 8.97 1.40 -14.93
CA ALA A 74 9.03 2.77 -15.43
C ALA A 74 10.37 3.06 -16.14
N ALA A 75 11.48 2.66 -15.53
CA ALA A 75 12.81 2.84 -16.11
C ALA A 75 12.97 2.06 -17.43
N ALA A 76 12.40 0.86 -17.53
CA ALA A 76 12.43 0.06 -18.74
C ALA A 76 11.49 0.59 -19.84
N LEU A 77 10.39 1.27 -19.49
CA LEU A 77 9.46 1.87 -20.44
C LEU A 77 10.01 3.14 -21.09
N LYS A 78 10.72 3.99 -20.34
CA LYS A 78 11.24 5.29 -20.81
C LYS A 78 11.96 5.27 -22.17
N PRO A 79 12.86 4.31 -22.48
CA PRO A 79 13.56 4.30 -23.77
C PRO A 79 12.75 3.71 -24.94
N VAL A 80 11.62 3.04 -24.69
CA VAL A 80 10.91 2.23 -25.70
C VAL A 80 9.46 2.66 -25.94
N ALA A 81 8.85 3.38 -25.00
CA ALA A 81 7.50 3.95 -25.13
C ALA A 81 7.56 5.42 -25.57
N SER A 82 6.46 5.93 -26.12
CA SER A 82 6.33 7.36 -26.38
C SER A 82 6.33 8.17 -25.08
N ALA A 83 6.77 9.43 -25.14
CA ALA A 83 6.75 10.30 -23.97
C ALA A 83 5.32 10.50 -23.40
N GLU A 84 4.31 10.52 -24.27
CA GLU A 84 2.90 10.60 -23.89
C GLU A 84 2.44 9.34 -23.14
N ALA A 85 2.80 8.15 -23.62
CA ALA A 85 2.46 6.89 -22.97
C ALA A 85 3.13 6.78 -21.58
N VAL A 86 4.38 7.20 -21.46
CA VAL A 86 5.09 7.25 -20.16
C VAL A 86 4.43 8.26 -19.21
N ALA A 87 4.03 9.43 -19.71
CA ALA A 87 3.31 10.42 -18.90
C ALA A 87 1.95 9.89 -18.42
N ALA A 88 1.22 9.15 -19.26
CA ALA A 88 -0.04 8.50 -18.89
C ALA A 88 0.18 7.41 -17.83
N TYR A 89 1.23 6.60 -17.96
CA TYR A 89 1.64 5.60 -16.98
C TYR A 89 1.96 6.24 -15.61
N ASP A 90 2.78 7.29 -15.59
CA ASP A 90 3.13 8.01 -14.36
C ASP A 90 1.91 8.68 -13.72
N LYS A 91 1.01 9.25 -14.53
CA LYS A 91 -0.24 9.84 -14.06
C LYS A 91 -1.14 8.80 -13.38
N GLU A 92 -1.29 7.60 -13.93
CA GLU A 92 -2.12 6.56 -13.30
C GLU A 92 -1.59 6.16 -11.92
N HIS A 93 -0.27 6.19 -11.70
CA HIS A 93 0.32 5.96 -10.38
C HIS A 93 -0.02 7.05 -9.37
N VAL A 94 0.05 8.32 -9.79
CA VAL A 94 -0.37 9.45 -8.96
C VAL A 94 -1.85 9.33 -8.61
N ASP A 95 -2.70 9.11 -9.61
CA ASP A 95 -4.15 9.04 -9.42
C ASP A 95 -4.54 7.86 -8.53
N ARG A 96 -3.90 6.69 -8.67
CA ARG A 96 -4.13 5.54 -7.78
C ARG A 96 -3.72 5.83 -6.34
N ARG A 97 -2.58 6.47 -6.12
CA ARG A 97 -2.12 6.83 -4.77
C ARG A 97 -3.11 7.79 -4.12
N ALA A 98 -3.61 8.78 -4.86
CA ALA A 98 -4.63 9.70 -4.36
C ALA A 98 -5.94 8.98 -3.98
N ARG A 99 -6.40 8.01 -4.81
CA ARG A 99 -7.56 7.18 -4.48
C ARG A 99 -7.35 6.36 -3.21
N LEU A 100 -6.16 5.79 -3.03
CA LEU A 100 -5.83 5.02 -1.83
C LEU A 100 -5.79 5.89 -0.57
N THR A 101 -5.16 7.06 -0.64
CA THR A 101 -5.14 8.05 0.45
C THR A 101 -6.57 8.40 0.88
N ARG A 102 -7.43 8.76 -0.09
CA ARG A 102 -8.82 9.11 0.20
C ARG A 102 -9.60 7.95 0.81
N ALA A 103 -9.38 6.72 0.33
CA ALA A 103 -10.00 5.55 0.94
C ALA A 103 -9.52 5.37 2.39
N ALA A 104 -8.22 5.51 2.66
CA ALA A 104 -7.66 5.34 3.99
C ALA A 104 -8.18 6.41 4.97
N GLU A 105 -8.27 7.68 4.56
CA GLU A 105 -8.91 8.74 5.34
C GLU A 105 -10.34 8.39 5.73
N LEU A 106 -11.16 7.95 4.76
CA LEU A 106 -12.54 7.54 5.01
C LEU A 106 -12.63 6.36 5.98
N MET A 107 -11.76 5.36 5.83
CA MET A 107 -11.73 4.20 6.73
C MET A 107 -11.36 4.60 8.16
N ILE A 108 -10.37 5.48 8.35
CA ILE A 108 -10.00 5.99 9.68
C ILE A 108 -11.20 6.68 10.34
N VAL A 109 -11.85 7.61 9.63
CA VAL A 109 -13.00 8.35 10.18
C VAL A 109 -14.18 7.41 10.48
N MET A 110 -14.45 6.45 9.60
CA MET A 110 -15.51 5.45 9.80
C MET A 110 -15.26 4.60 11.06
N TYR A 111 -14.04 4.10 11.25
CA TYR A 111 -13.70 3.29 12.44
C TYR A 111 -13.78 4.10 13.74
N LEU A 112 -13.37 5.38 13.70
CA LEU A 112 -13.51 6.28 14.84
C LEU A 112 -14.98 6.54 15.14
N ASP A 113 -15.80 6.77 14.12
CA ASP A 113 -17.22 7.04 14.29
C ASP A 113 -17.98 5.87 14.90
N ASP A 114 -17.78 4.66 14.37
CA ASP A 114 -18.36 3.43 14.92
C ASP A 114 -17.98 3.21 16.40
N ARG A 115 -16.71 3.48 16.74
CA ARG A 115 -16.19 3.21 18.08
C ARG A 115 -16.48 4.29 19.11
N LEU A 116 -16.48 5.55 18.69
CA LEU A 116 -16.55 6.73 19.57
C LEU A 116 -17.86 7.51 19.45
N MET A 117 -18.75 7.11 18.53
CA MET A 117 -20.02 7.78 18.23
C MET A 117 -19.80 9.27 17.96
N LEU A 118 -19.00 9.57 16.92
CA LEU A 118 -18.62 10.95 16.63
C LEU A 118 -19.82 11.76 16.15
N VAL A 119 -19.87 13.04 16.54
CA VAL A 119 -20.81 14.00 15.93
C VAL A 119 -20.24 14.57 14.63
N ASP A 120 -21.09 15.18 13.81
CA ASP A 120 -20.70 15.70 12.48
C ASP A 120 -19.53 16.68 12.51
N SER A 121 -19.48 17.57 13.51
CA SER A 121 -18.39 18.54 13.64
C SER A 121 -17.05 17.85 13.91
N GLN A 122 -17.03 16.78 14.71
CA GLN A 122 -15.82 16.00 15.01
C GLN A 122 -15.35 15.23 13.78
N ARG A 123 -16.28 14.55 13.07
CA ARG A 123 -15.95 13.84 11.82
C ARG A 123 -15.28 14.77 10.81
N LYS A 124 -15.83 15.98 10.61
CA LYS A 124 -15.28 16.98 9.69
C LYS A 124 -13.93 17.52 10.14
N ALA A 125 -13.77 17.82 11.43
CA ALA A 125 -12.53 18.37 11.96
C ALA A 125 -11.38 17.36 11.89
N ILE A 126 -11.64 16.10 12.26
CA ILE A 126 -10.66 15.01 12.14
C ILE A 126 -10.28 14.78 10.68
N ALA A 127 -11.25 14.75 9.76
CA ALA A 127 -10.98 14.57 8.34
C ALA A 127 -10.10 15.70 7.77
N ALA A 128 -10.39 16.95 8.12
CA ALA A 128 -9.58 18.10 7.69
C ALA A 128 -8.15 18.04 8.22
N ASP A 129 -7.97 17.64 9.48
CA ASP A 129 -6.64 17.49 10.09
C ASP A 129 -5.84 16.33 9.45
N LEU A 130 -6.52 15.22 9.14
CA LEU A 130 -5.92 14.10 8.43
C LEU A 130 -5.45 14.51 7.04
N GLU A 131 -6.27 15.25 6.28
CA GLU A 131 -5.93 15.76 4.95
C GLU A 131 -4.70 16.68 5.01
N GLN A 132 -4.66 17.62 5.96
CA GLN A 132 -3.55 18.57 6.09
C GLN A 132 -2.23 17.91 6.51
N ARG A 133 -2.31 16.87 7.34
CA ARG A 133 -1.13 16.26 7.98
C ARG A 133 -0.89 14.82 7.53
N TRP A 134 -1.44 14.45 6.36
CA TRP A 134 -1.41 13.09 5.87
C TRP A 134 0.02 12.55 5.77
N GLN A 135 0.21 11.31 6.25
CA GLN A 135 1.47 10.59 6.08
C GLN A 135 1.24 9.36 5.19
N PRO A 136 2.10 9.11 4.18
CA PRO A 136 1.92 7.96 3.28
C PRO A 136 1.78 6.60 3.98
N ALA A 137 2.42 6.44 5.14
CA ALA A 137 2.33 5.22 5.96
C ALA A 137 0.90 4.94 6.48
N TRP A 138 0.02 5.95 6.53
CA TRP A 138 -1.37 5.81 7.01
C TRP A 138 -2.30 5.13 6.01
N ASN A 139 -1.85 4.93 4.76
CA ASN A 139 -2.56 4.14 3.75
C ASN A 139 -2.86 2.70 4.21
N VAL A 140 -2.18 2.23 5.25
CA VAL A 140 -2.50 1.00 5.98
C VAL A 140 -3.97 0.90 6.39
N ALA A 141 -4.67 2.01 6.67
CA ALA A 141 -6.08 1.96 7.06
C ALA A 141 -7.00 1.38 5.97
N ALA A 142 -6.61 1.51 4.70
CA ALA A 142 -7.33 0.96 3.56
C ALA A 142 -6.85 -0.45 3.15
N SER A 143 -5.90 -1.03 3.89
CA SER A 143 -5.45 -2.41 3.66
C SER A 143 -6.27 -3.39 4.50
N ASP A 144 -6.28 -4.65 4.08
CA ASP A 144 -6.81 -5.74 4.90
C ASP A 144 -5.95 -5.89 6.15
N GLN A 145 -6.43 -5.31 7.25
CA GLN A 145 -5.76 -5.41 8.54
C GLN A 145 -6.30 -6.60 9.33
N PRO A 146 -5.43 -7.37 10.00
CA PRO A 146 -5.90 -8.38 10.93
C PRO A 146 -6.62 -7.71 12.10
N PHE A 147 -7.71 -8.34 12.56
CA PHE A 147 -8.30 -7.98 13.85
C PHE A 147 -7.27 -8.17 14.97
N LEU A 148 -7.11 -7.18 15.83
CA LEU A 148 -6.31 -7.25 17.04
C LEU A 148 -7.24 -7.37 18.24
N ASN A 149 -7.10 -8.45 19.02
CA ASN A 149 -7.96 -8.71 20.17
C ASN A 149 -9.47 -8.63 19.83
N ASN A 150 -9.83 -9.19 18.68
CA ASN A 150 -11.19 -9.19 18.12
C ASN A 150 -11.76 -7.78 17.85
N GLN A 151 -10.89 -6.80 17.59
CA GLN A 151 -11.24 -5.41 17.26
C GLN A 151 -10.44 -4.92 16.07
N TRP A 152 -10.99 -3.97 15.32
CA TRP A 152 -10.21 -3.25 14.31
C TRP A 152 -9.02 -2.55 14.98
N PRO A 153 -7.85 -2.48 14.32
CA PRO A 153 -6.72 -1.75 14.87
C PRO A 153 -7.04 -0.28 15.09
N ALA A 154 -6.64 0.25 16.25
CA ALA A 154 -6.76 1.68 16.54
C ALA A 154 -5.75 2.47 15.70
N PRO A 155 -6.17 3.55 15.01
CA PRO A 155 -5.27 4.43 14.25
C PRO A 155 -4.48 5.39 15.16
N ASP A 156 -3.84 4.86 16.20
CA ASP A 156 -2.99 5.59 17.15
C ASP A 156 -1.77 6.27 16.50
N TYR A 157 -1.45 5.89 15.26
CA TYR A 157 -0.47 6.55 14.41
C TYR A 157 -0.87 7.95 13.97
N ALA A 158 -2.17 8.24 13.90
CA ALA A 158 -2.74 9.53 13.56
C ALA A 158 -3.29 10.28 14.79
N ALA A 159 -2.85 9.91 16.00
CA ALA A 159 -3.39 10.44 17.26
C ALA A 159 -3.42 11.98 17.32
N GLU A 160 -2.42 12.65 16.76
CA GLU A 160 -2.35 14.12 16.74
C GLU A 160 -3.44 14.78 15.89
N CYS A 161 -4.03 14.04 14.94
CA CYS A 161 -5.16 14.47 14.11
C CYS A 161 -6.52 14.08 14.70
N ILE A 162 -6.53 13.23 15.73
CA ILE A 162 -7.74 12.63 16.27
C ILE A 162 -8.04 13.19 17.66
N ALA A 163 -7.09 13.03 18.59
CA ALA A 163 -7.29 13.32 20.01
C ALA A 163 -7.77 14.75 20.33
N PRO A 164 -7.31 15.82 19.64
CA PRO A 164 -7.77 17.18 19.92
C PRO A 164 -9.27 17.41 19.70
N HIS A 165 -9.93 16.55 18.92
CA HIS A 165 -11.34 16.70 18.55
C HIS A 165 -12.29 15.85 19.39
N LEU A 166 -11.77 15.07 20.33
CA LEU A 166 -12.54 14.17 21.19
C LEU A 166 -12.87 14.83 22.52
N ASP A 167 -14.09 14.61 23.02
CA ASP A 167 -14.44 14.96 24.40
C ASP A 167 -13.80 14.00 25.43
N ASP A 168 -13.89 14.33 26.72
CA ASP A 168 -13.26 13.56 27.79
C ASP A 168 -13.69 12.08 27.82
N ARG A 169 -14.97 11.81 27.53
CA ARG A 169 -15.50 10.44 27.50
C ARG A 169 -14.92 9.68 26.32
N GLN A 170 -14.95 10.27 25.13
CA GLN A 170 -14.40 9.67 23.92
C GLN A 170 -12.89 9.45 24.02
N GLN A 171 -12.16 10.38 24.64
CA GLN A 171 -10.73 10.22 24.91
C GLN A 171 -10.44 9.02 25.80
N ALA A 172 -11.26 8.77 26.83
CA ALA A 172 -11.11 7.59 27.68
C ALA A 172 -11.31 6.28 26.88
N VAL A 173 -12.37 6.21 26.06
CA VAL A 173 -12.64 5.04 25.19
C VAL A 173 -11.51 4.84 24.17
N TRP A 174 -11.06 5.93 23.55
CA TRP A 174 -9.96 5.93 22.60
C TRP A 174 -8.67 5.37 23.20
N LYS A 175 -8.28 5.83 24.40
CA LYS A 175 -7.09 5.33 25.10
C LYS A 175 -7.16 3.84 25.36
N THR A 176 -8.29 3.34 25.87
CA THR A 176 -8.49 1.90 26.08
C THR A 176 -8.41 1.12 24.77
N TRP A 177 -8.97 1.64 23.69
CA TRP A 177 -8.86 1.00 22.37
C TRP A 177 -7.42 0.98 21.86
N CYS A 178 -6.66 2.07 21.99
CA CYS A 178 -5.23 2.09 21.65
C CYS A 178 -4.40 1.11 22.50
N GLU A 179 -4.73 0.93 23.77
CA GLU A 179 -4.04 -0.05 24.63
C GLU A 179 -4.31 -1.50 24.20
N GLN A 180 -5.54 -1.78 23.80
CA GLN A 180 -5.99 -3.10 23.38
C GLN A 180 -5.58 -3.44 21.94
N ALA A 181 -5.65 -2.49 21.02
CA ALA A 181 -5.53 -2.73 19.59
C ALA A 181 -4.71 -1.64 18.86
N GLY A 182 -3.83 -0.93 19.56
CA GLY A 182 -3.00 0.15 18.99
C GLY A 182 -2.08 -0.33 17.87
N SER A 183 -2.21 0.28 16.69
CA SER A 183 -1.39 -0.05 15.53
C SER A 183 0.11 0.20 15.77
N LYS A 184 0.48 1.24 16.52
CA LYS A 184 1.87 1.49 16.95
C LYS A 184 2.37 0.37 17.86
N LYS A 185 1.58 -0.01 18.86
CA LYS A 185 1.95 -1.06 19.84
C LYS A 185 2.21 -2.42 19.17
N HIS A 186 1.45 -2.72 18.12
CA HIS A 186 1.54 -3.97 17.37
C HIS A 186 2.38 -3.87 16.09
N ASN A 187 3.13 -2.77 15.90
CA ASN A 187 3.97 -2.52 14.72
C ASN A 187 3.25 -2.72 13.37
N LEU A 188 1.93 -2.51 13.34
CA LEU A 188 1.13 -2.74 12.13
C LEU A 188 1.47 -1.77 11.01
N GLN A 189 2.02 -0.59 11.31
CA GLN A 189 2.56 0.32 10.29
C GLN A 189 3.72 -0.30 9.50
N VAL A 190 4.60 -1.07 10.16
CA VAL A 190 5.77 -1.69 9.53
C VAL A 190 5.37 -2.94 8.76
N HIS A 191 4.43 -3.71 9.29
CA HIS A 191 3.95 -4.92 8.63
C HIS A 191 2.97 -4.63 7.49
N ALA A 192 2.19 -3.55 7.54
CA ALA A 192 1.26 -3.21 6.48
C ALA A 192 1.93 -2.67 5.21
N MET A 193 3.09 -2.03 5.32
CA MET A 193 3.93 -1.72 4.14
C MET A 193 4.39 -3.01 3.42
N ASN A 194 4.37 -4.15 4.12
CA ASN A 194 4.67 -5.47 3.60
C ASN A 194 3.41 -6.33 3.36
N ASN A 195 2.21 -5.85 3.72
CA ASN A 195 0.95 -6.53 3.43
C ASN A 195 0.57 -6.31 1.97
N VAL A 196 1.38 -6.94 1.13
CA VAL A 196 0.99 -7.46 -0.16
C VAL A 196 0.08 -8.67 0.11
N GLN A 197 -0.98 -8.50 0.91
CA GLN A 197 -2.06 -9.47 1.03
C GLN A 197 -2.98 -9.20 -0.15
N PHE A 198 -2.59 -9.70 -1.32
CA PHE A 198 -3.59 -10.01 -2.32
C PHE A 198 -4.45 -11.13 -1.73
N SER A 199 -5.77 -10.95 -1.79
CA SER A 199 -6.72 -12.05 -1.55
C SER A 199 -6.18 -13.30 -2.24
N HIS A 200 -6.16 -14.43 -1.54
CA HIS A 200 -5.66 -15.71 -2.07
C HIS A 200 -6.39 -16.16 -3.35
N ASP A 201 -7.49 -15.47 -3.69
CA ASP A 201 -8.09 -15.44 -5.00
C ASP A 201 -7.15 -14.73 -5.99
N ASN A 202 -6.21 -15.49 -6.53
CA ASN A 202 -5.28 -15.18 -7.64
C ASN A 202 -5.99 -14.67 -8.91
N ALA A 203 -6.67 -13.52 -8.84
CA ALA A 203 -7.44 -13.00 -9.96
C ALA A 203 -6.55 -12.39 -11.05
N LEU A 204 -5.37 -11.89 -10.68
CA LEU A 204 -4.36 -11.49 -11.65
C LEU A 204 -3.57 -12.73 -12.06
N GLN A 205 -3.46 -12.97 -13.36
CA GLN A 205 -2.67 -14.06 -13.93
C GLN A 205 -1.60 -13.46 -14.85
N ALA A 206 -0.59 -14.27 -15.18
CA ALA A 206 0.38 -13.89 -16.18
C ALA A 206 -0.33 -13.66 -17.53
N ASP A 207 -0.17 -12.47 -18.08
CA ASP A 207 -0.73 -12.09 -19.37
C ASP A 207 0.23 -12.49 -20.49
N PRO A 208 -0.19 -13.36 -21.45
CA PRO A 208 0.66 -13.81 -22.55
C PRO A 208 1.20 -12.66 -23.41
N TRP A 209 0.57 -11.48 -23.38
CA TRP A 209 1.06 -10.30 -24.09
C TRP A 209 2.49 -9.90 -23.70
N TRP A 210 2.93 -10.23 -22.48
CA TRP A 210 4.28 -9.93 -21.97
C TRP A 210 5.34 -11.00 -22.32
N SER A 211 4.90 -12.17 -22.78
CA SER A 211 5.76 -13.27 -23.25
C SER A 211 5.35 -13.77 -24.65
N PRO A 212 5.37 -12.87 -25.66
CA PRO A 212 4.98 -13.19 -27.04
C PRO A 212 6.06 -13.99 -27.80
#